data_AF-A0A6B1DIZ8-F1
#
_entry.id   AF-A0A6B1DIZ8-F1
#
_cell.length_a   1.000
_cell.length_b   1.000
_cell.length_c   1.000
_cell.angle_alpha   90.00
_cell.angle_beta   90.00
_cell.angle_gamma   90.00
#
_symmetry.space_group_name_H-M   'P 1'
#
loop_
_entity.id
_entity.type
_entity.pdbx_description
1 polymer ?
#
loop_
_entity_poly.entity_id
_entity_poly.type
_entity_poly.pdbx_seq_one_letter_code
_entity_poly.pdbx_strand_id
1 'polypeptide(L)'
;MAATTGTDFHRLPRAERDRIAQARAEVGETSVTPAVARLLVAAFVAALALPHVSQLLASPGFYRELGGGRVALADRPLADGLPLASIRAANRALLARATAIEDGLADESVIGRRIRPIVQSAMTAWLGAGTAQVEIGDGGWLFYRPDLDHVTGPGFLEPRVLRRRAAAGDTLAAARAPDPRPALAAFQRQLAQRGIRLIVAPIPVKPSADPDRVGGSARFAAPVVPNRSWMAFLADLDAAGVTVFDAFTSLAELRVEGAGPLYLATDTHWRPATMQRVAADLARFIEASIMLAPRRDGHVTRAVDVTNDGDTARLLELGPRQARYPPETVATRRVETVSGEPWQPSRNAEVLLLGDSFTNVYALDALGWGVGAGLAEQLAVELERPVDRIAQNDQGALAPRRLFAAALAREPQRFAETRVVVYQFAARELSQGDWAIVDLPPAGPAPAPGTIGFWPPAAARATIEATVAAAGFVPRPGSVPYRDHVVAIHLNAIDVIDGPAEGAGLDAVVYVRSMIDNELTEAASWRPGDRVRLALQPWADVAPELDGINRGELSDPALLLVEPWWGVP
;
A
#
# COMPACT_ATOMS: atom_id res chain seq x y z
N MET A 1 -38.79 18.68 7.36
CA MET A 1 -39.12 19.34 8.65
C MET A 1 -37.87 19.29 9.51
N ALA A 2 -37.12 20.39 9.57
CA ALA A 2 -35.85 20.47 10.28
C ALA A 2 -36.11 20.85 11.75
N ALA A 3 -35.61 20.03 12.66
CA ALA A 3 -35.56 20.33 14.08
C ALA A 3 -34.22 21.01 14.41
N THR A 4 -34.32 22.20 14.97
CA THR A 4 -33.27 23.08 15.45
C THR A 4 -32.74 22.65 16.81
N THR A 5 -31.45 22.33 16.92
CA THR A 5 -30.72 22.38 18.19
C THR A 5 -30.07 23.76 18.31
N GLY A 6 -30.78 24.71 18.91
CA GLY A 6 -30.26 26.04 19.23
C GLY A 6 -29.48 26.00 20.54
N THR A 7 -28.18 26.25 20.47
CA THR A 7 -27.38 26.70 21.62
C THR A 7 -27.90 28.07 22.05
N ASP A 8 -28.23 28.20 23.34
CA ASP A 8 -28.91 29.35 23.93
C ASP A 8 -28.01 30.59 23.95
N PHE A 9 -28.00 31.35 22.84
CA PHE A 9 -27.14 32.52 22.56
C PHE A 9 -27.14 33.57 23.69
N HIS A 10 -28.21 33.63 24.47
CA HIS A 10 -28.36 34.58 25.58
C HIS A 10 -27.51 34.23 26.81
N ARG A 11 -26.99 33.00 26.95
CA ARG A 11 -26.17 32.57 28.10
C ARG A 11 -24.67 32.85 27.95
N LEU A 12 -24.22 33.32 26.79
CA LEU A 12 -22.81 33.61 26.55
C LEU A 12 -22.39 34.93 27.24
N PRO A 13 -21.15 35.03 27.76
CA PRO A 13 -20.56 36.28 28.24
C PRO A 13 -20.65 37.39 27.19
N ARG A 14 -20.85 38.64 27.62
CA ARG A 14 -21.08 39.79 26.73
C ARG A 14 -19.99 39.93 25.65
N ALA A 15 -18.73 39.78 26.03
CA ALA A 15 -17.59 39.83 25.12
C ALA A 15 -17.61 38.72 24.03
N GLU A 16 -18.20 37.57 24.33
CA GLU A 16 -18.29 36.45 23.39
C GLU A 16 -19.50 36.61 22.46
N ARG A 17 -20.61 37.16 22.96
CA ARG A 17 -21.73 37.59 22.11
C ARG A 17 -21.32 38.71 21.16
N ASP A 18 -20.52 39.66 21.63
CA ASP A 18 -20.01 40.77 20.82
C ASP A 18 -19.02 40.26 19.76
N ARG A 19 -18.15 39.28 20.07
CA ARG A 19 -17.31 38.60 19.07
C ARG A 19 -18.09 37.80 18.05
N ILE A 20 -19.13 37.08 18.45
CA ILE A 20 -19.96 36.30 17.52
C ILE A 20 -20.82 37.23 16.65
N ALA A 21 -21.31 38.34 17.21
CA ALA A 21 -22.00 39.38 16.47
C ALA A 21 -21.05 40.07 15.48
N GLN A 22 -19.82 40.36 15.87
CA GLN A 22 -18.78 40.90 15.01
C GLN A 22 -18.40 39.91 13.89
N ALA A 23 -18.18 38.63 14.21
CA ALA A 23 -17.92 37.60 13.21
C ALA A 23 -19.10 37.39 12.24
N ARG A 24 -20.36 37.50 12.72
CA ARG A 24 -21.56 37.45 11.85
C ARG A 24 -21.70 38.70 10.98
N ALA A 25 -21.29 39.88 11.48
CA ALA A 25 -21.24 41.11 10.69
C ALA A 25 -20.14 41.04 9.61
N GLU A 26 -18.96 40.50 9.95
CA GLU A 26 -17.82 40.33 9.04
C GLU A 26 -18.07 39.25 7.98
N VAL A 27 -18.80 38.16 8.30
CA VAL A 27 -19.23 37.14 7.33
C VAL A 27 -20.43 37.61 6.48
N GLY A 28 -21.21 38.59 6.97
CA GLY A 28 -22.37 39.16 6.28
C GLY A 28 -22.06 40.23 5.24
N GLU A 29 -20.86 40.82 5.25
CA GLU A 29 -20.42 41.86 4.31
C GLU A 29 -19.25 41.38 3.44
N THR A 30 -19.44 40.30 2.68
CA THR A 30 -18.70 40.21 1.41
C THR A 30 -19.56 40.86 0.34
N SER A 31 -19.56 42.21 0.27
CA SER A 31 -20.28 42.94 -0.77
C SER A 31 -19.55 42.78 -2.10
N VAL A 32 -19.81 41.69 -2.81
CA VAL A 32 -19.30 41.45 -4.15
C VAL A 32 -20.18 42.21 -5.14
N THR A 33 -19.64 43.17 -5.88
CA THR A 33 -20.42 43.88 -6.91
C THR A 33 -20.94 42.87 -7.95
N PRO A 34 -22.09 43.11 -8.61
CA PRO A 34 -22.61 42.20 -9.63
C PRO A 34 -21.60 41.90 -10.75
N ALA A 35 -20.69 42.84 -11.03
CA ALA A 35 -19.59 42.64 -11.97
C ALA A 35 -18.56 41.64 -11.45
N VAL A 36 -18.11 41.78 -10.20
CA VAL A 36 -17.17 40.83 -9.58
C VAL A 36 -17.82 39.46 -9.37
N ALA A 37 -19.11 39.41 -9.03
CA ALA A 37 -19.84 38.15 -8.89
C ALA A 37 -19.94 37.43 -10.24
N ARG A 38 -20.29 38.14 -11.32
CA ARG A 38 -20.28 37.58 -12.68
C ARG A 38 -18.89 37.16 -13.12
N LEU A 39 -17.85 37.92 -12.75
CA LEU A 39 -16.46 37.58 -13.05
C LEU A 39 -16.02 36.31 -12.30
N LEU A 40 -16.35 36.18 -11.01
CA LEU A 40 -16.06 34.99 -10.21
C LEU A 40 -16.82 33.78 -10.72
N VAL A 41 -18.09 33.93 -11.10
CA VAL A 41 -18.88 32.86 -11.74
C VAL A 41 -18.29 32.50 -13.09
N ALA A 42 -17.91 33.46 -13.93
CA ALA A 42 -17.28 33.21 -15.22
C ALA A 42 -15.91 32.54 -15.06
N ALA A 43 -15.11 32.96 -14.07
CA ALA A 43 -13.83 32.35 -13.73
C ALA A 43 -14.01 30.92 -13.20
N PHE A 44 -15.02 30.67 -12.37
CA PHE A 44 -15.36 29.35 -11.86
C PHE A 44 -15.85 28.42 -12.98
N VAL A 45 -16.76 28.88 -13.83
CA VAL A 45 -17.24 28.13 -15.00
C VAL A 45 -16.09 27.89 -15.98
N ALA A 46 -15.22 28.88 -16.23
CA ALA A 46 -14.04 28.70 -17.05
C ALA A 46 -13.07 27.69 -16.43
N ALA A 47 -12.84 27.73 -15.11
CA ALA A 47 -11.99 26.76 -14.41
C ALA A 47 -12.54 25.33 -14.49
N LEU A 48 -13.87 25.16 -14.48
CA LEU A 48 -14.51 23.86 -14.71
C LEU A 48 -14.43 23.42 -16.18
N ALA A 49 -14.65 24.32 -17.14
CA ALA A 49 -14.71 23.97 -18.56
C ALA A 49 -13.33 23.82 -19.22
N LEU A 50 -12.31 24.55 -18.75
CA LEU A 50 -10.99 24.62 -19.35
C LEU A 50 -10.27 23.26 -19.41
N PRO A 51 -10.29 22.40 -18.37
CA PRO A 51 -9.74 21.05 -18.45
C PRO A 51 -10.39 20.24 -19.58
N HIS A 52 -11.73 20.26 -19.70
CA HIS A 52 -12.45 19.52 -20.73
C HIS A 52 -12.16 20.01 -22.15
N VAL A 53 -12.18 21.32 -22.37
CA VAL A 53 -11.88 21.92 -23.68
C VAL A 53 -10.43 21.65 -24.07
N SER A 54 -9.50 21.78 -23.13
CA SER A 54 -8.09 21.50 -23.39
C SER A 54 -7.82 20.02 -23.72
N GLN A 55 -8.49 19.10 -23.02
CA GLN A 55 -8.38 17.67 -23.29
C GLN A 55 -8.97 17.32 -24.66
N LEU A 56 -10.10 17.93 -25.04
CA LEU A 56 -10.71 17.73 -26.35
C LEU A 56 -9.83 18.26 -27.50
N LEU A 57 -9.10 19.35 -27.26
CA LEU A 57 -8.16 19.92 -28.24
C LEU A 57 -6.86 19.12 -28.32
N ALA A 58 -6.34 18.62 -27.19
CA ALA A 58 -5.11 17.84 -27.13
C ALA A 58 -5.31 16.41 -27.67
N SER A 59 -6.45 15.80 -27.35
CA SER A 59 -6.80 14.43 -27.72
C SER A 59 -8.27 14.37 -28.18
N PRO A 60 -8.57 14.70 -29.45
CA PRO A 60 -9.95 14.72 -29.99
C PRO A 60 -10.69 13.38 -29.90
N GLY A 61 -9.95 12.27 -29.71
CA GLY A 61 -10.46 10.92 -29.49
C GLY A 61 -10.72 10.55 -28.03
N PHE A 62 -10.25 11.32 -27.04
CA PHE A 62 -10.21 10.93 -25.62
C PHE A 62 -11.56 10.44 -25.07
N TYR A 63 -12.63 11.22 -25.23
CA TYR A 63 -13.98 10.82 -24.78
C TYR A 63 -14.59 9.70 -25.64
N ARG A 64 -14.10 9.51 -26.86
CA ARG A 64 -14.55 8.49 -27.79
C ARG A 64 -13.87 7.14 -27.53
N GLU A 65 -12.62 7.16 -27.09
CA GLU A 65 -11.81 6.01 -26.67
C GLU A 65 -12.23 5.53 -25.28
N LEU A 66 -12.35 6.43 -24.29
CA LEU A 66 -13.02 6.15 -23.01
C LEU A 66 -14.49 5.75 -23.20
N GLY A 67 -15.07 6.18 -24.32
CA GLY A 67 -16.45 5.92 -24.68
C GLY A 67 -16.69 4.72 -25.60
N GLY A 68 -15.64 4.02 -26.03
CA GLY A 68 -15.61 3.16 -27.23
C GLY A 68 -16.44 1.88 -27.17
N GLY A 69 -16.93 1.48 -26.01
CA GLY A 69 -18.02 0.52 -25.92
C GLY A 69 -19.34 1.24 -26.13
N ARG A 70 -19.99 1.06 -27.28
CA ARG A 70 -21.46 1.19 -27.31
C ARG A 70 -21.96 0.25 -26.22
N VAL A 71 -22.50 0.78 -25.12
CA VAL A 71 -23.37 -0.06 -24.30
C VAL A 71 -24.49 -0.43 -25.26
N ALA A 72 -24.59 -1.70 -25.62
CA ALA A 72 -25.70 -2.25 -26.40
C ALA A 72 -26.98 -2.16 -25.56
N LEU A 73 -27.42 -0.93 -25.30
CA LEU A 73 -28.72 -0.56 -24.77
C LEU A 73 -29.67 -0.19 -25.91
N ALA A 74 -29.18 -0.07 -27.14
CA ALA A 74 -29.98 0.06 -28.34
C ALA A 74 -29.96 -1.27 -29.08
N ASP A 75 -31.09 -1.99 -29.02
CA ASP A 75 -31.55 -3.13 -29.85
C ASP A 75 -32.11 -4.31 -29.06
N ARG A 76 -32.34 -4.17 -27.74
CA ARG A 76 -33.32 -5.05 -27.08
C ARG A 76 -34.64 -4.33 -26.95
N PRO A 77 -35.72 -4.82 -27.59
CA PRO A 77 -37.04 -4.26 -27.34
C PRO A 77 -37.29 -4.33 -25.83
N LEU A 78 -37.77 -3.22 -25.26
CA LEU A 78 -38.27 -3.14 -23.90
C LEU A 78 -39.37 -4.18 -23.74
N ALA A 79 -38.99 -5.39 -23.35
CA ALA A 79 -39.92 -6.40 -22.86
C ALA A 79 -40.11 -6.14 -21.37
N ASP A 80 -41.38 -6.05 -20.97
CA ASP A 80 -41.79 -5.90 -19.58
C ASP A 80 -41.12 -6.96 -18.69
N GLY A 81 -40.43 -6.53 -17.61
CA GLY A 81 -39.97 -7.44 -16.55
C GLY A 81 -38.46 -7.65 -16.37
N LEU A 82 -37.60 -6.67 -16.65
CA LEU A 82 -36.16 -6.83 -16.34
C LEU A 82 -35.90 -6.94 -14.81
N PRO A 83 -35.12 -7.93 -14.33
CA PRO A 83 -34.79 -8.11 -12.91
C PRO A 83 -33.99 -6.92 -12.35
N LEU A 84 -34.17 -6.57 -11.07
CA LEU A 84 -33.38 -5.55 -10.37
C LEU A 84 -31.86 -5.73 -10.56
N ALA A 85 -31.40 -6.96 -10.74
CA ALA A 85 -30.01 -7.31 -10.98
C ALA A 85 -29.45 -6.76 -12.31
N SER A 86 -30.24 -6.72 -13.40
CA SER A 86 -29.80 -6.18 -14.70
C SER A 86 -29.76 -4.65 -14.71
N ILE A 87 -30.67 -4.00 -13.99
CA ILE A 87 -30.63 -2.54 -13.76
C ILE A 87 -29.41 -2.17 -12.91
N ARG A 88 -29.12 -2.94 -11.86
CA ARG A 88 -27.89 -2.77 -11.06
C ARG A 88 -26.63 -3.01 -11.90
N ALA A 89 -26.62 -3.98 -12.80
CA ALA A 89 -25.51 -4.21 -13.72
C ALA A 89 -25.28 -3.05 -14.70
N ALA A 90 -26.35 -2.51 -15.29
CA ALA A 90 -26.27 -1.34 -16.17
C ALA A 90 -25.82 -0.09 -15.43
N ASN A 91 -26.35 0.17 -14.23
CA ASN A 91 -25.92 1.28 -13.39
C ASN A 91 -24.45 1.12 -12.94
N ARG A 92 -23.98 -0.10 -12.63
CA ARG A 92 -22.57 -0.39 -12.34
C ARG A 92 -21.66 -0.01 -13.50
N ALA A 93 -22.03 -0.40 -14.72
CA ALA A 93 -21.26 -0.08 -15.92
C ALA A 93 -21.22 1.44 -16.21
N LEU A 94 -22.33 2.15 -15.96
CA LEU A 94 -22.40 3.60 -16.12
C LEU A 94 -21.59 4.36 -15.05
N LEU A 95 -21.66 3.95 -13.78
CA LEU A 95 -20.88 4.55 -12.69
C LEU A 95 -19.38 4.31 -12.88
N ALA A 96 -18.96 3.08 -13.18
CA ALA A 96 -17.56 2.75 -13.46
C ALA A 96 -17.00 3.59 -14.62
N ARG A 97 -17.83 3.87 -15.64
CA ARG A 97 -17.46 4.71 -16.77
C ARG A 97 -17.43 6.20 -16.42
N ALA A 98 -18.36 6.69 -15.59
CA ALA A 98 -18.33 8.06 -15.11
C ALA A 98 -17.07 8.33 -14.28
N THR A 99 -16.73 7.42 -13.36
CA THR A 99 -15.49 7.48 -12.57
C THR A 99 -14.26 7.38 -13.47
N ALA A 100 -14.23 6.50 -14.47
CA ALA A 100 -13.12 6.40 -15.41
C ALA A 100 -12.92 7.69 -16.26
N ILE A 101 -14.02 8.37 -16.62
CA ILE A 101 -13.96 9.66 -17.33
C ILE A 101 -13.47 10.77 -16.39
N GLU A 102 -13.98 10.84 -15.16
CA GLU A 102 -13.55 11.80 -14.15
C GLU A 102 -12.06 11.64 -13.80
N ASP A 103 -11.62 10.39 -13.58
CA ASP A 103 -10.23 10.05 -13.31
C ASP A 103 -9.35 10.36 -14.53
N GLY A 104 -9.76 9.95 -15.74
CA GLY A 104 -9.03 10.28 -16.97
C GLY A 104 -8.89 11.79 -17.20
N LEU A 105 -9.89 12.59 -16.85
CA LEU A 105 -9.81 14.06 -16.94
C LEU A 105 -8.92 14.68 -15.88
N ALA A 106 -8.93 14.15 -14.66
CA ALA A 106 -8.02 14.57 -13.59
C ALA A 106 -6.55 14.26 -13.95
N ASP A 107 -6.30 13.11 -14.59
CA ASP A 107 -4.97 12.51 -14.74
C ASP A 107 -4.35 12.74 -16.13
N GLU A 108 -5.15 12.83 -17.19
CA GLU A 108 -4.68 13.04 -18.56
C GLU A 108 -4.68 14.49 -19.04
N SER A 109 -5.35 15.39 -18.32
CA SER A 109 -5.35 16.81 -18.67
C SER A 109 -3.92 17.36 -18.65
N VAL A 110 -3.41 17.69 -19.84
CA VAL A 110 -2.11 18.35 -20.04
C VAL A 110 -2.02 19.64 -19.22
N ILE A 111 -3.17 20.30 -19.03
CA ILE A 111 -3.31 21.49 -18.18
C ILE A 111 -3.26 21.10 -16.70
N GLY A 112 -3.99 20.06 -16.29
CA GLY A 112 -3.94 19.52 -14.93
C GLY A 112 -2.51 19.18 -14.48
N ARG A 113 -1.77 18.40 -15.27
CA ARG A 113 -0.38 18.01 -14.94
C ARG A 113 0.60 19.18 -14.85
N ARG A 114 0.39 20.27 -15.62
CA ARG A 114 1.26 21.46 -15.59
C ARG A 114 0.87 22.47 -14.53
N ILE A 115 -0.42 22.64 -14.26
CA ILE A 115 -0.93 23.63 -13.31
C ILE A 115 -0.95 23.09 -11.88
N ARG A 116 -1.26 21.80 -11.69
CA ARG A 116 -1.39 21.20 -10.36
C ARG A 116 -0.13 21.37 -9.50
N PRO A 117 1.11 21.13 -9.98
CA PRO A 117 2.31 21.39 -9.20
C PRO A 117 2.49 22.87 -8.82
N ILE A 118 2.09 23.79 -9.71
CA ILE A 118 2.20 25.24 -9.48
C ILE A 118 1.20 25.69 -8.41
N VAL A 119 -0.06 25.27 -8.53
CA VAL A 119 -1.11 25.58 -7.57
C VAL A 119 -0.80 24.94 -6.22
N GLN A 120 -0.40 23.67 -6.20
CA GLN A 120 -0.04 22.98 -4.97
C GLN A 120 1.19 23.62 -4.31
N SER A 121 2.18 24.05 -5.09
CA SER A 121 3.33 24.82 -4.58
C SER A 121 2.90 26.14 -3.96
N ALA A 122 1.99 26.90 -4.58
CA ALA A 122 1.46 28.14 -4.03
C ALA A 122 0.63 27.90 -2.75
N MET A 123 -0.25 26.90 -2.74
CA MET A 123 -1.06 26.49 -1.58
C MET A 123 -0.17 26.08 -0.40
N THR A 124 0.86 25.27 -0.68
CA THR A 124 1.84 24.85 0.32
C THR A 124 2.63 26.06 0.81
N ALA A 125 3.17 26.88 -0.10
CA ALA A 125 3.95 28.10 0.18
C ALA A 125 3.20 29.09 1.07
N TRP A 126 1.97 29.43 0.72
CA TRP A 126 1.26 30.57 1.30
C TRP A 126 0.27 30.18 2.39
N LEU A 127 -0.30 28.98 2.33
CA LEU A 127 -1.34 28.53 3.26
C LEU A 127 -0.89 27.37 4.17
N GLY A 128 0.29 26.79 3.93
CA GLY A 128 0.74 25.61 4.67
C GLY A 128 -0.17 24.39 4.45
N ALA A 129 -0.92 24.36 3.35
CA ALA A 129 -1.84 23.28 3.02
C ALA A 129 -1.11 22.14 2.30
N GLY A 130 -1.32 20.90 2.75
CA GLY A 130 -0.84 19.70 2.08
C GLY A 130 -1.79 19.22 0.97
N THR A 131 -1.82 17.92 0.72
CA THR A 131 -2.76 17.28 -0.23
C THR A 131 -3.79 16.45 0.52
N ALA A 132 -4.72 15.79 -0.19
CA ALA A 132 -5.63 14.83 0.44
C ALA A 132 -4.91 13.66 1.15
N GLN A 133 -3.64 13.41 0.78
CA GLN A 133 -2.83 12.32 1.31
C GLN A 133 -1.70 12.78 2.24
N VAL A 134 -1.36 14.06 2.25
CA VAL A 134 -0.20 14.59 3.00
C VAL A 134 -0.62 15.76 3.86
N GLU A 135 -0.25 15.71 5.13
CA GLU A 135 -0.34 16.82 6.07
C GLU A 135 1.04 17.41 6.34
N ILE A 136 1.10 18.72 6.49
CA ILE A 136 2.34 19.46 6.75
C ILE A 136 2.47 19.66 8.26
N GLY A 137 3.56 19.16 8.82
CA GLY A 137 3.94 19.38 10.22
C GLY A 137 4.97 20.48 10.43
N ASP A 138 5.53 20.53 11.63
CA ASP A 138 6.47 21.57 12.05
C ASP A 138 7.86 21.34 11.45
N GLY A 139 8.58 22.43 11.12
CA GLY A 139 10.00 22.36 10.78
C GLY A 139 10.32 21.55 9.51
N GLY A 140 9.43 21.53 8.52
CA GLY A 140 9.65 20.83 7.25
C GLY A 140 9.22 19.35 7.26
N TRP A 141 8.53 18.91 8.31
CA TRP A 141 8.04 17.54 8.42
C TRP A 141 6.76 17.32 7.62
N LEU A 142 6.65 16.15 7.00
CA LEU A 142 5.47 15.72 6.25
C LEU A 142 4.89 14.44 6.83
N PHE A 143 3.57 14.35 6.89
CA PHE A 143 2.87 13.21 7.46
C PHE A 143 1.89 12.62 6.46
N TYR A 144 1.96 11.30 6.28
CA TYR A 144 0.96 10.59 5.51
C TYR A 144 -0.37 10.59 6.27
N ARG A 145 -1.43 11.07 5.61
CA ARG A 145 -2.72 11.31 6.26
C ARG A 145 -3.31 10.06 6.93
N PRO A 146 -3.26 8.87 6.31
CA PRO A 146 -3.73 7.64 6.97
C PRO A 146 -2.99 7.27 8.26
N ASP A 147 -1.70 7.60 8.38
CA ASP A 147 -0.96 7.41 9.63
C ASP A 147 -1.52 8.34 10.72
N LEU A 148 -1.79 9.60 10.39
CA LEU A 148 -2.39 10.56 11.33
C LEU A 148 -3.80 10.15 11.73
N ASP A 149 -4.61 9.70 10.76
CA ASP A 149 -5.97 9.23 11.02
C ASP A 149 -5.96 7.99 11.92
N HIS A 150 -4.97 7.10 11.79
CA HIS A 150 -4.77 5.99 12.73
C HIS A 150 -4.50 6.47 14.16
N VAL A 151 -3.64 7.47 14.35
CA VAL A 151 -3.25 7.92 15.70
C VAL A 151 -4.31 8.80 16.35
N THR A 152 -4.84 9.76 15.60
CA THR A 152 -5.75 10.80 16.11
C THR A 152 -7.23 10.38 16.05
N GLY A 153 -7.56 9.42 15.20
CA GLY A 153 -8.90 8.92 14.99
C GLY A 153 -9.45 8.07 16.14
N PRO A 154 -10.64 7.48 15.94
CA PRO A 154 -11.25 6.59 16.92
C PRO A 154 -10.44 5.29 17.07
N GLY A 155 -10.68 4.56 18.15
CA GLY A 155 -10.10 3.24 18.36
C GLY A 155 -10.54 2.26 17.26
N PHE A 156 -9.60 1.54 16.64
CA PHE A 156 -9.92 0.62 15.54
C PHE A 156 -10.77 -0.59 15.97
N LEU A 157 -10.80 -0.93 17.26
CA LEU A 157 -11.67 -1.98 17.84
C LEU A 157 -13.02 -1.46 18.31
N GLU A 158 -13.29 -0.16 18.20
CA GLU A 158 -14.59 0.39 18.61
C GLU A 158 -15.73 -0.23 17.76
N PRO A 159 -16.80 -0.78 18.37
CA PRO A 159 -17.86 -1.46 17.63
C PRO A 159 -18.52 -0.61 16.53
N ARG A 160 -18.59 0.72 16.73
CA ARG A 160 -19.11 1.66 15.73
C ARG A 160 -18.17 1.78 14.52
N VAL A 161 -16.86 1.80 14.74
CA VAL A 161 -15.84 1.87 13.69
C VAL A 161 -15.83 0.59 12.87
N LEU A 162 -15.82 -0.57 13.54
CA LEU A 162 -15.87 -1.87 12.86
C LEU A 162 -17.12 -2.03 12.00
N ARG A 163 -18.32 -1.72 12.54
CA ARG A 163 -19.57 -1.76 11.75
C ARG A 163 -19.54 -0.81 10.55
N ARG A 164 -19.05 0.42 10.74
CA ARG A 164 -18.93 1.39 9.66
C ARG A 164 -18.02 0.88 8.55
N ARG A 165 -16.83 0.35 8.91
CA ARG A 165 -15.86 -0.16 7.94
C ARG A 165 -16.36 -1.41 7.22
N ALA A 166 -17.00 -2.34 7.93
CA ALA A 166 -17.62 -3.51 7.31
C ALA A 166 -18.73 -3.14 6.32
N ALA A 167 -19.46 -2.06 6.60
CA ALA A 167 -20.50 -1.52 5.72
C ALA A 167 -19.98 -0.57 4.63
N ALA A 168 -18.69 -0.22 4.66
CA ALA A 168 -18.07 0.74 3.71
C ALA A 168 -17.70 0.10 2.36
N GLY A 169 -17.95 -1.20 2.16
CA GLY A 169 -17.93 -1.78 0.81
C GLY A 169 -19.04 -1.17 -0.02
N ASP A 170 -18.71 -0.66 -1.21
CA ASP A 170 -19.68 -0.08 -2.14
C ASP A 170 -19.94 -1.02 -3.32
N THR A 171 -20.70 -0.57 -4.31
CA THR A 171 -21.01 -1.34 -5.53
C THR A 171 -19.81 -1.68 -6.43
N LEU A 172 -18.63 -1.10 -6.19
CA LEU A 172 -17.39 -1.21 -6.98
C LEU A 172 -16.22 -1.85 -6.20
N ALA A 173 -16.24 -1.85 -4.86
CA ALA A 173 -15.20 -2.48 -4.03
C ALA A 173 -15.78 -3.50 -3.02
N ALA A 174 -15.18 -4.70 -2.97
CA ALA A 174 -15.56 -5.73 -2.00
C ALA A 174 -15.45 -5.21 -0.56
N ALA A 175 -16.40 -5.62 0.30
CA ALA A 175 -16.39 -5.25 1.71
C ALA A 175 -15.13 -5.83 2.38
N ARG A 176 -14.23 -4.95 2.84
CA ARG A 176 -13.02 -5.31 3.58
C ARG A 176 -13.40 -5.83 4.96
N ALA A 177 -12.73 -6.87 5.45
CA ALA A 177 -12.88 -7.32 6.82
C ALA A 177 -12.09 -6.37 7.74
N PRO A 178 -12.74 -5.62 8.65
CA PRO A 178 -12.06 -4.55 9.37
C PRO A 178 -11.43 -4.99 10.71
N ASP A 179 -11.81 -6.15 11.24
CA ASP A 179 -11.38 -6.64 12.55
C ASP A 179 -10.14 -7.54 12.42
N PRO A 180 -8.98 -7.15 12.98
CA PRO A 180 -7.74 -7.94 12.88
C PRO A 180 -7.77 -9.24 13.70
N ARG A 181 -8.56 -9.28 14.78
CA ARG A 181 -8.44 -10.34 15.79
C ARG A 181 -8.79 -11.73 15.24
N PRO A 182 -9.91 -11.93 14.48
CA PRO A 182 -10.24 -13.23 13.93
C PRO A 182 -9.19 -13.75 12.94
N ALA A 183 -8.64 -12.86 12.10
CA ALA A 183 -7.64 -13.22 11.09
C ALA A 183 -6.31 -13.62 11.74
N LEU A 184 -5.82 -12.86 12.71
CA LEU A 184 -4.58 -13.17 13.43
C LEU A 184 -4.70 -14.46 14.25
N ALA A 185 -5.83 -14.66 14.94
CA ALA A 185 -6.08 -15.89 15.69
C ALA A 185 -6.20 -17.11 14.75
N ALA A 186 -6.86 -16.97 13.60
CA ALA A 186 -6.92 -18.03 12.60
C ALA A 186 -5.53 -18.35 12.02
N PHE A 187 -4.72 -17.34 11.74
CA PHE A 187 -3.37 -17.53 11.21
C PHE A 187 -2.46 -18.22 12.24
N GLN A 188 -2.51 -17.79 13.50
CA GLN A 188 -1.81 -18.45 14.60
C GLN A 188 -2.18 -19.94 14.67
N ARG A 189 -3.47 -20.29 14.65
CA ARG A 189 -3.90 -21.68 14.82
C ARG A 189 -3.38 -22.56 13.69
N GLN A 190 -3.44 -22.06 12.46
CA GLN A 190 -2.98 -22.80 11.28
C GLN A 190 -1.46 -22.96 11.23
N LEU A 191 -0.69 -22.00 11.75
CA LEU A 191 0.75 -22.13 11.94
C LEU A 191 1.10 -23.08 13.09
N ALA A 192 0.39 -23.01 14.21
CA ALA A 192 0.60 -23.89 15.36
C ALA A 192 0.35 -25.37 15.02
N GLN A 193 -0.61 -25.66 14.13
CA GLN A 193 -0.83 -27.01 13.59
C GLN A 193 0.39 -27.59 12.84
N ARG A 194 1.34 -26.73 12.44
CA ARG A 194 2.61 -27.11 11.79
C ARG A 194 3.80 -27.05 12.73
N GLY A 195 3.58 -26.78 14.02
CA GLY A 195 4.66 -26.51 14.97
C GLY A 195 5.37 -25.17 14.73
N ILE A 196 4.75 -24.26 13.98
CA ILE A 196 5.30 -22.93 13.70
C ILE A 196 4.67 -21.91 14.65
N ARG A 197 5.50 -21.11 15.32
CA ARG A 197 5.05 -20.01 16.18
C ARG A 197 4.81 -18.75 15.36
N LEU A 198 3.73 -18.02 15.66
CA LEU A 198 3.49 -16.68 15.13
C LEU A 198 3.94 -15.63 16.14
N ILE A 199 4.71 -14.65 15.68
CA ILE A 199 4.99 -13.38 16.38
C ILE A 199 4.42 -12.27 15.52
N VAL A 200 3.43 -11.54 16.02
CA VAL A 200 2.87 -10.36 15.34
C VAL A 200 3.68 -9.12 15.74
N ALA A 201 4.14 -8.33 14.78
CA ALA A 201 5.01 -7.17 15.01
C ALA A 201 4.45 -5.89 14.35
N PRO A 202 3.40 -5.27 14.93
CA PRO A 202 2.89 -4.00 14.44
C PRO A 202 3.90 -2.90 14.73
N ILE A 203 4.33 -2.18 13.70
CA ILE A 203 5.31 -1.09 13.84
C ILE A 203 4.57 0.23 14.02
N PRO A 204 4.86 1.03 15.06
CA PRO A 204 4.28 2.35 15.23
C PRO A 204 4.43 3.20 13.96
N VAL A 205 3.48 4.06 13.68
CA VAL A 205 3.59 4.98 12.53
C VAL A 205 4.29 6.27 12.94
N LYS A 206 4.80 7.01 11.96
CA LYS A 206 5.51 8.28 12.16
C LYS A 206 4.86 9.25 13.17
N PRO A 207 3.55 9.58 13.09
CA PRO A 207 2.93 10.47 14.05
C PRO A 207 2.79 9.88 15.47
N SER A 208 2.88 8.55 15.62
CA SER A 208 3.01 7.93 16.94
C SER A 208 4.41 8.13 17.51
N ALA A 209 5.44 7.98 16.68
CA ALA A 209 6.85 7.93 17.08
C ALA A 209 7.48 9.31 17.29
N ASP A 210 7.16 10.27 16.42
CA ASP A 210 7.65 11.65 16.45
C ASP A 210 6.48 12.65 16.62
N PRO A 211 5.67 12.53 17.70
CA PRO A 211 4.46 13.32 17.88
C PRO A 211 4.73 14.82 18.03
N ASP A 212 5.92 15.21 18.48
CA ASP A 212 6.36 16.62 18.59
C ASP A 212 6.54 17.30 17.23
N ARG A 213 6.49 16.56 16.13
CA ARG A 213 6.71 17.07 14.76
C ARG A 213 5.42 17.28 13.96
N VAL A 214 4.27 16.79 14.44
CA VAL A 214 2.98 16.88 13.74
C VAL A 214 2.47 18.32 13.60
N GLY A 215 2.85 19.22 14.51
CA GLY A 215 2.42 20.62 14.52
C GLY A 215 1.05 20.87 15.16
N GLY A 216 0.78 22.14 15.49
CA GLY A 216 -0.45 22.59 16.16
C GLY A 216 -0.47 22.42 17.69
N SER A 217 -1.58 22.79 18.33
CA SER A 217 -1.79 22.70 19.80
C SER A 217 -1.91 21.27 20.33
N ALA A 218 -1.82 20.26 19.46
CA ALA A 218 -1.80 18.84 19.81
C ALA A 218 -0.43 18.46 20.36
N ARG A 219 -0.11 18.95 21.57
CA ARG A 219 1.00 18.40 22.36
C ARG A 219 0.56 17.05 22.89
N PHE A 220 0.96 15.99 22.20
CA PHE A 220 0.86 14.66 22.77
C PHE A 220 1.75 14.59 24.01
N ALA A 221 1.19 14.15 25.13
CA ALA A 221 1.91 14.13 26.40
C ALA A 221 2.86 12.93 26.56
N ALA A 222 2.78 11.93 25.67
CA ALA A 222 3.55 10.69 25.75
C ALA A 222 4.73 10.69 24.76
N PRO A 223 5.86 10.02 25.07
CA PRO A 223 7.01 9.89 24.18
C PRO A 223 6.67 9.19 22.85
N VAL A 224 5.78 8.21 22.89
CA VAL A 224 5.19 7.53 21.74
C VAL A 224 3.68 7.39 21.98
N VAL A 225 2.87 7.62 20.95
CA VAL A 225 1.40 7.70 21.06
C VAL A 225 0.72 6.53 20.34
N PRO A 226 0.22 5.52 21.05
CA PRO A 226 -0.54 4.46 20.42
C PRO A 226 -1.98 4.91 20.09
N ASN A 227 -2.62 4.21 19.15
CA ASN A 227 -4.08 4.33 18.97
C ASN A 227 -4.81 3.87 20.25
N ARG A 228 -6.00 4.45 20.50
CA ARG A 228 -6.83 4.19 21.69
C ARG A 228 -7.17 2.71 21.91
N SER A 229 -7.22 1.92 20.84
CA SER A 229 -7.50 0.47 20.91
C SER A 229 -6.27 -0.39 21.19
N TRP A 230 -5.06 0.16 21.27
CA TRP A 230 -3.82 -0.62 21.37
C TRP A 230 -3.78 -1.56 22.58
N MET A 231 -4.07 -1.06 23.78
CA MET A 231 -4.06 -1.89 24.99
C MET A 231 -5.11 -3.01 24.94
N ALA A 232 -6.31 -2.71 24.44
CA ALA A 232 -7.36 -3.71 24.25
C ALA A 232 -6.96 -4.77 23.20
N PHE A 233 -6.28 -4.35 22.13
CA PHE A 233 -5.78 -5.23 21.10
C PHE A 233 -4.72 -6.20 21.63
N LEU A 234 -3.76 -5.74 22.43
CA LEU A 234 -2.77 -6.61 23.07
C LEU A 234 -3.44 -7.64 23.99
N ALA A 235 -4.39 -7.21 24.82
CA ALA A 235 -5.11 -8.11 25.72
C ALA A 235 -5.95 -9.16 24.95
N ASP A 236 -6.64 -8.75 23.88
CA ASP A 236 -7.44 -9.66 23.05
C ASP A 236 -6.57 -10.70 22.33
N LEU A 237 -5.37 -10.30 21.87
CA LEU A 237 -4.43 -11.21 21.20
C LEU A 237 -3.76 -12.18 22.18
N ASP A 238 -3.37 -11.71 23.36
CA ASP A 238 -2.85 -12.56 24.43
C ASP A 238 -3.88 -13.62 24.85
N ALA A 239 -5.14 -13.21 25.05
CA ALA A 239 -6.25 -14.13 25.34
C ALA A 239 -6.51 -15.15 24.21
N ALA A 240 -6.17 -14.80 22.97
CA ALA A 240 -6.24 -15.69 21.81
C ALA A 240 -4.97 -16.54 21.59
N GLY A 241 -3.97 -16.44 22.47
CA GLY A 241 -2.69 -17.16 22.36
C GLY A 241 -1.79 -16.65 21.23
N VAL A 242 -1.98 -15.41 20.80
CA VAL A 242 -1.18 -14.76 19.75
C VAL A 242 -0.10 -13.92 20.40
N THR A 243 1.17 -14.29 20.20
CA THR A 243 2.31 -13.53 20.69
C THR A 243 2.48 -12.25 19.88
N VAL A 244 2.62 -11.11 20.57
CA VAL A 244 2.86 -9.79 19.96
C VAL A 244 4.21 -9.26 20.43
N PHE A 245 5.05 -8.84 19.49
CA PHE A 245 6.23 -8.03 19.75
C PHE A 245 5.82 -6.55 19.81
N ASP A 246 6.01 -5.91 20.96
CA ASP A 246 5.62 -4.51 21.18
C ASP A 246 6.72 -3.52 20.77
N ALA A 247 6.72 -3.14 19.50
CA ALA A 247 7.64 -2.14 18.98
C ALA A 247 7.41 -0.72 19.55
N PHE A 248 6.26 -0.43 20.20
CA PHE A 248 6.06 0.87 20.87
C PHE A 248 7.06 1.05 22.01
N THR A 249 7.37 -0.04 22.73
CA THR A 249 8.34 -0.02 23.83
C THR A 249 9.76 0.30 23.30
N SER A 250 10.21 -0.37 22.23
CA SER A 250 11.50 -0.08 21.59
C SER A 250 11.67 1.40 21.21
N LEU A 251 10.64 2.00 20.61
CA LEU A 251 10.68 3.40 20.19
C LEU A 251 10.58 4.36 21.38
N ALA A 252 9.82 4.03 22.41
CA ALA A 252 9.74 4.83 23.63
C ALA A 252 11.09 4.87 24.36
N GLU A 253 11.79 3.74 24.43
CA GLU A 253 13.13 3.67 25.02
C GLU A 253 14.14 4.54 24.24
N LEU A 254 14.14 4.47 22.90
CA LEU A 254 14.98 5.36 22.08
C LEU A 254 14.72 6.85 22.39
N ARG A 255 13.46 7.24 22.58
CA ARG A 255 13.09 8.62 22.94
C ARG A 255 13.62 9.02 24.32
N VAL A 256 13.53 8.11 25.29
CA VAL A 256 14.05 8.34 26.66
C VAL A 256 15.58 8.43 26.66
N GLU A 257 16.25 7.63 25.82
CA GLU A 257 17.69 7.67 25.59
C GLU A 257 18.16 8.96 24.88
N GLY A 258 17.24 9.84 24.50
CA GLY A 258 17.55 11.10 23.85
C GLY A 258 17.90 10.94 22.37
N ALA A 259 17.46 9.86 21.73
CA ALA A 259 17.58 9.72 20.29
C ALA A 259 16.96 10.94 19.59
N GLY A 260 17.56 11.30 18.45
CA GLY A 260 16.97 12.27 17.54
C GLY A 260 15.65 11.78 16.94
N PRO A 261 15.20 12.37 15.83
CA PRO A 261 13.97 11.93 15.18
C PRO A 261 14.03 10.45 14.82
N LEU A 262 12.94 9.73 15.04
CA LEU A 262 12.88 8.29 14.82
C LEU A 262 12.51 7.93 13.39
N TYR A 263 11.84 8.84 12.67
CA TYR A 263 11.42 8.72 11.28
C TYR A 263 12.12 9.73 10.38
N LEU A 264 12.13 9.44 9.08
CA LEU A 264 12.59 10.35 8.04
C LEU A 264 11.63 11.54 7.94
N ALA A 265 12.13 12.74 7.67
CA ALA A 265 11.32 13.96 7.76
C ALA A 265 10.22 14.05 6.69
N THR A 266 10.51 13.58 5.48
CA THR A 266 9.67 13.69 4.28
C THR A 266 9.26 12.33 3.70
N ASP A 267 9.44 11.27 4.47
CA ASP A 267 9.09 9.89 4.12
C ASP A 267 8.25 9.24 5.24
N THR A 268 7.45 8.22 4.89
CA THR A 268 6.61 7.47 5.84
C THR A 268 7.38 6.52 6.74
N HIS A 269 8.60 6.14 6.36
CA HIS A 269 9.36 5.10 7.02
C HIS A 269 10.26 5.63 8.16
N TRP A 270 10.56 4.73 9.09
CA TRP A 270 11.53 4.95 10.16
C TRP A 270 12.92 5.28 9.61
N ARG A 271 13.81 5.85 10.43
CA ARG A 271 15.23 6.01 10.09
C ARG A 271 15.97 4.67 10.23
N PRO A 272 17.15 4.49 9.58
CA PRO A 272 17.88 3.22 9.65
C PRO A 272 18.22 2.80 11.08
N ALA A 273 18.62 3.76 11.94
CA ALA A 273 18.93 3.50 13.34
C ALA A 273 17.73 2.99 14.15
N THR A 274 16.53 3.52 13.89
CA THR A 274 15.29 3.08 14.55
C THR A 274 14.96 1.66 14.13
N MET A 275 15.05 1.36 12.83
CA MET A 275 14.85 -0.01 12.32
C MET A 275 15.87 -0.99 12.90
N GLN A 276 17.14 -0.60 13.00
CA GLN A 276 18.20 -1.44 13.56
C GLN A 276 17.95 -1.75 15.05
N ARG A 277 17.51 -0.76 15.84
CA ARG A 277 17.07 -1.00 17.23
C ARG A 277 15.92 -2.01 17.29
N VAL A 278 14.90 -1.82 16.46
CA VAL A 278 13.77 -2.75 16.39
C VAL A 278 14.22 -4.15 15.98
N ALA A 279 15.15 -4.29 15.05
CA ALA A 279 15.72 -5.58 14.64
C ALA A 279 16.45 -6.27 15.80
N ALA A 280 17.26 -5.54 16.56
CA ALA A 280 17.97 -6.08 17.73
C ALA A 280 17.02 -6.50 18.86
N ASP A 281 16.00 -5.69 19.14
CA ASP A 281 14.99 -6.00 20.16
C ASP A 281 14.13 -7.19 19.75
N LEU A 282 13.75 -7.26 18.47
CA LEU A 282 13.02 -8.38 17.89
C LEU A 282 13.86 -9.67 17.92
N ALA A 283 15.16 -9.61 17.61
CA ALA A 283 16.06 -10.76 17.71
C ALA A 283 16.09 -11.32 19.13
N ARG A 284 16.31 -10.46 20.14
CA ARG A 284 16.26 -10.85 21.56
C ARG A 284 14.91 -11.45 21.94
N PHE A 285 13.82 -10.86 21.43
CA PHE A 285 12.47 -11.36 21.69
C PHE A 285 12.22 -12.74 21.08
N ILE A 286 12.71 -13.00 19.86
CA ILE A 286 12.62 -14.31 19.20
C ILE A 286 13.39 -15.35 20.01
N GLU A 287 14.65 -15.08 20.35
CA GLU A 287 15.50 -16.02 21.12
C GLU A 287 14.93 -16.32 22.51
N ALA A 288 14.30 -15.35 23.16
CA ALA A 288 13.60 -15.56 24.43
C ALA A 288 12.29 -16.36 24.26
N SER A 289 11.67 -16.29 23.08
CA SER A 289 10.38 -16.91 22.81
C SER A 289 10.49 -18.36 22.36
N ILE A 290 11.48 -18.70 21.51
CA ILE A 290 11.58 -20.01 20.89
C ILE A 290 13.03 -20.50 20.87
N MET A 291 13.20 -21.80 21.14
CA MET A 291 14.50 -22.46 20.97
C MET A 291 14.75 -22.68 19.48
N LEU A 292 15.77 -22.03 18.96
CA LEU A 292 16.26 -22.23 17.60
C LEU A 292 17.49 -23.16 17.61
N ALA A 293 17.79 -23.79 16.48
CA ALA A 293 18.97 -24.64 16.36
C ALA A 293 20.26 -23.84 16.64
N PRO A 294 21.28 -24.48 17.26
CA PRO A 294 22.59 -23.86 17.42
C PRO A 294 23.21 -23.59 16.05
N ARG A 295 23.18 -22.34 15.62
CA ARG A 295 23.73 -21.86 14.36
C ARG A 295 24.22 -20.42 14.55
N ARG A 296 25.39 -20.13 13.98
CA ARG A 296 26.00 -18.80 13.94
C ARG A 296 26.60 -18.58 12.56
N ASP A 297 25.86 -17.92 11.71
CA ASP A 297 26.31 -17.50 10.38
C ASP A 297 26.89 -16.09 10.49
N GLY A 298 28.12 -15.93 10.02
CA GLY A 298 28.77 -14.62 10.00
C GLY A 298 28.17 -13.72 8.92
N HIS A 299 28.01 -12.44 9.26
CA HIS A 299 27.59 -11.39 8.34
C HIS A 299 28.61 -10.25 8.40
N VAL A 300 28.81 -9.57 7.27
CA VAL A 300 29.61 -8.36 7.19
C VAL A 300 28.67 -7.19 6.95
N THR A 301 28.88 -6.10 7.69
CA THR A 301 28.07 -4.89 7.54
C THR A 301 28.89 -3.72 7.06
N ARG A 302 28.34 -2.92 6.14
CA ARG A 302 28.97 -1.71 5.61
C ARG A 302 28.06 -0.50 5.73
N ALA A 303 28.58 0.60 6.26
CA ALA A 303 27.88 1.88 6.24
C ALA A 303 27.87 2.46 4.82
N VAL A 304 26.69 2.87 4.34
CA VAL A 304 26.50 3.48 3.02
C VAL A 304 25.55 4.66 3.15
N ASP A 305 26.00 5.85 2.76
CA ASP A 305 25.17 7.05 2.71
C ASP A 305 24.24 7.00 1.50
N VAL A 306 22.96 7.25 1.73
CA VAL A 306 21.92 7.30 0.70
C VAL A 306 21.12 8.58 0.85
N THR A 307 20.83 9.23 -0.27
CA THR A 307 20.08 10.50 -0.33
C THR A 307 18.81 10.32 -1.14
N ASN A 308 17.68 10.78 -0.61
CA ASN A 308 16.38 10.68 -1.29
C ASN A 308 15.43 11.80 -0.81
N ASP A 309 14.46 12.15 -1.64
CA ASP A 309 13.41 13.15 -1.34
C ASP A 309 12.39 12.65 -0.32
N GLY A 310 12.19 11.33 -0.25
CA GLY A 310 11.15 10.69 0.56
C GLY A 310 9.79 10.56 -0.16
N ASP A 311 9.07 9.48 0.16
CA ASP A 311 7.79 9.14 -0.49
C ASP A 311 6.69 10.21 -0.28
N THR A 312 6.65 10.83 0.90
CA THR A 312 5.60 11.77 1.30
C THR A 312 5.82 13.12 0.63
N ALA A 313 7.08 13.53 0.40
CA ALA A 313 7.37 14.71 -0.42
C ALA A 313 6.93 14.52 -1.87
N ARG A 314 7.06 13.30 -2.43
CA ARG A 314 6.57 13.01 -3.80
C ARG A 314 5.05 13.10 -3.89
N LEU A 315 4.33 12.63 -2.86
CA LEU A 315 2.87 12.75 -2.76
C LEU A 315 2.36 14.20 -2.63
N LEU A 316 3.22 15.18 -2.33
CA LEU A 316 2.85 16.60 -2.40
C LEU A 316 2.84 17.16 -3.82
N GLU A 317 3.37 16.44 -4.81
CA GLU A 317 3.33 16.83 -6.23
C GLU A 317 3.87 18.26 -6.52
N LEU A 318 4.82 18.76 -5.72
CA LEU A 318 5.36 20.13 -5.86
C LEU A 318 6.25 20.34 -7.11
N GLY A 319 6.49 19.27 -7.88
CA GLY A 319 7.36 19.26 -9.05
C GLY A 319 8.85 19.10 -8.72
N PRO A 320 9.69 18.79 -9.73
CA PRO A 320 11.06 18.31 -9.54
C PRO A 320 12.08 19.38 -9.09
N ARG A 321 11.69 20.65 -9.03
CA ARG A 321 12.58 21.77 -8.62
C ARG A 321 12.13 22.44 -7.32
N GLN A 322 11.26 21.79 -6.54
CA GLN A 322 10.87 22.30 -5.24
C GLN A 322 12.10 22.34 -4.32
N ALA A 323 12.29 23.45 -3.59
CA ALA A 323 13.40 23.62 -2.64
C ALA A 323 12.94 23.63 -1.18
N ARG A 324 11.63 23.41 -0.95
CA ARG A 324 11.02 23.54 0.37
C ARG A 324 11.30 22.34 1.26
N TYR A 325 11.33 21.15 0.66
CA TYR A 325 11.59 19.88 1.32
C TYR A 325 12.83 19.27 0.68
N PRO A 326 14.05 19.70 1.08
CA PRO A 326 15.27 19.18 0.46
C PRO A 326 15.43 17.68 0.72
N PRO A 327 16.15 16.95 -0.15
CA PRO A 327 16.48 15.55 0.09
C PRO A 327 17.15 15.32 1.45
N GLU A 328 16.80 14.23 2.12
CA GLU A 328 17.48 13.78 3.35
C GLU A 328 18.55 12.74 3.01
N THR A 329 19.71 12.84 3.67
CA THR A 329 20.78 11.82 3.59
C THR A 329 20.83 11.02 4.88
N VAL A 330 20.85 9.69 4.76
CA VAL A 330 20.98 8.78 5.90
C VAL A 330 22.05 7.72 5.66
N ALA A 331 22.72 7.31 6.74
CA ALA A 331 23.65 6.19 6.72
C ALA A 331 22.90 4.87 6.92
N THR A 332 22.85 4.04 5.88
CA THR A 332 22.31 2.68 5.91
C THR A 332 23.41 1.67 6.27
N ARG A 333 23.03 0.51 6.81
CA ARG A 333 23.97 -0.57 7.16
C ARG A 333 23.75 -1.75 6.22
N ARG A 334 24.37 -1.74 5.04
CA ARG A 334 24.26 -2.82 4.06
C ARG A 334 24.86 -4.11 4.63
N VAL A 335 24.20 -5.23 4.38
CA VAL A 335 24.59 -6.55 4.85
C VAL A 335 25.05 -7.41 3.68
N GLU A 336 26.20 -8.03 3.87
CA GLU A 336 26.87 -8.93 2.93
C GLU A 336 27.22 -10.22 3.67
N THR A 337 27.42 -11.30 2.91
CA THR A 337 27.99 -12.53 3.45
C THR A 337 29.47 -12.33 3.77
N VAL A 338 30.07 -13.24 4.55
CA VAL A 338 31.52 -13.24 4.79
C VAL A 338 32.37 -13.37 3.52
N SER A 339 31.79 -13.87 2.42
CA SER A 339 32.47 -13.94 1.12
C SER A 339 32.35 -12.66 0.30
N GLY A 340 31.67 -11.63 0.82
CA GLY A 340 31.46 -10.34 0.15
C GLY A 340 30.30 -10.33 -0.85
N GLU A 341 29.45 -11.35 -0.83
CA GLU A 341 28.24 -11.38 -1.68
C GLU A 341 27.09 -10.63 -1.00
N PRO A 342 26.17 -9.99 -1.75
CA PRO A 342 24.97 -9.39 -1.18
C PRO A 342 24.17 -10.41 -0.37
N TRP A 343 23.67 -10.00 0.80
CA TRP A 343 22.76 -10.85 1.57
C TRP A 343 21.50 -11.17 0.75
N GLN A 344 21.02 -12.42 0.85
CA GLN A 344 19.79 -12.87 0.21
C GLN A 344 18.94 -13.66 1.22
N PRO A 345 17.60 -13.59 1.12
CA PRO A 345 16.71 -14.42 1.92
C PRO A 345 17.02 -15.91 1.75
N SER A 346 17.06 -16.65 2.85
CA SER A 346 17.34 -18.08 2.80
C SER A 346 16.06 -18.90 2.92
N ARG A 347 15.73 -19.65 1.87
CA ARG A 347 14.58 -20.58 1.82
C ARG A 347 14.71 -21.80 2.77
N ASN A 348 15.77 -21.87 3.58
CA ASN A 348 16.00 -22.94 4.55
C ASN A 348 16.27 -22.37 5.96
N ALA A 349 15.53 -21.31 6.32
CA ALA A 349 15.67 -20.60 7.58
C ALA A 349 14.62 -21.05 8.62
N GLU A 350 15.02 -21.05 9.89
CA GLU A 350 14.11 -21.28 11.02
C GLU A 350 13.20 -20.06 11.28
N VAL A 351 13.60 -18.88 10.79
CA VAL A 351 12.90 -17.61 10.96
C VAL A 351 12.43 -17.12 9.58
N LEU A 352 11.11 -16.97 9.42
CA LEU A 352 10.49 -16.33 8.26
C LEU A 352 9.93 -14.97 8.65
N LEU A 353 10.35 -13.91 7.96
CA LEU A 353 9.78 -12.58 8.09
C LEU A 353 8.75 -12.32 6.98
N LEU A 354 7.50 -12.13 7.39
CA LEU A 354 6.44 -11.55 6.57
C LEU A 354 6.39 -10.04 6.82
N GLY A 355 6.33 -9.22 5.77
CA GLY A 355 6.49 -7.77 5.94
C GLY A 355 5.83 -6.91 4.88
N ASP A 356 5.75 -5.62 5.17
CA ASP A 356 5.37 -4.57 4.22
C ASP A 356 6.55 -3.68 3.83
N SER A 357 6.30 -2.46 3.35
CA SER A 357 7.36 -1.53 2.94
C SER A 357 8.30 -1.14 4.09
N PHE A 358 7.92 -1.28 5.36
CA PHE A 358 8.83 -1.07 6.50
C PHE A 358 9.90 -2.15 6.58
N THR A 359 9.60 -3.37 6.14
CA THR A 359 10.60 -4.42 5.96
C THR A 359 11.55 -4.10 4.80
N ASN A 360 11.02 -3.51 3.72
CA ASN A 360 11.73 -3.35 2.45
C ASN A 360 12.45 -2.00 2.24
N VAL A 361 12.19 -0.96 3.04
CA VAL A 361 12.62 0.43 2.77
C VAL A 361 14.10 0.56 2.43
N TYR A 362 14.98 -0.16 3.11
CA TYR A 362 16.42 -0.17 2.84
C TYR A 362 16.91 -1.43 2.13
N ALA A 363 16.01 -2.36 1.80
CA ALA A 363 16.32 -3.59 1.08
C ALA A 363 16.26 -3.39 -0.44
N LEU A 364 15.32 -2.57 -0.93
CA LEU A 364 14.96 -2.45 -2.34
C LEU A 364 15.16 -1.02 -2.87
N ASP A 365 15.93 -0.91 -3.96
CA ASP A 365 16.20 0.37 -4.63
C ASP A 365 14.92 1.07 -5.13
N ALA A 366 13.86 0.30 -5.40
CA ALA A 366 12.55 0.84 -5.79
C ALA A 366 12.00 1.89 -4.80
N LEU A 367 12.34 1.79 -3.51
CA LEU A 367 11.96 2.75 -2.47
C LEU A 367 12.95 3.93 -2.35
N GLY A 368 14.10 3.85 -3.02
CA GLY A 368 15.09 4.93 -3.18
C GLY A 368 16.01 5.14 -1.98
N TRP A 369 15.94 4.28 -0.95
CA TRP A 369 16.78 4.36 0.23
C TRP A 369 17.92 3.33 0.25
N GLY A 370 18.29 2.80 -0.92
CA GLY A 370 19.40 1.89 -1.10
C GLY A 370 18.99 0.42 -1.15
N VAL A 371 19.96 -0.46 -0.97
CA VAL A 371 19.81 -1.92 -1.12
C VAL A 371 20.54 -2.68 -0.02
N GLY A 372 19.99 -3.85 0.33
CA GLY A 372 20.62 -4.83 1.23
C GLY A 372 20.75 -4.38 2.67
N ALA A 373 19.93 -3.43 3.13
CA ALA A 373 19.98 -2.86 4.47
C ALA A 373 18.63 -2.93 5.20
N GLY A 374 17.62 -3.64 4.67
CA GLY A 374 16.27 -3.71 5.24
C GLY A 374 16.16 -4.53 6.53
N LEU A 375 14.93 -4.69 7.01
CA LEU A 375 14.66 -5.31 8.32
C LEU A 375 15.11 -6.78 8.36
N ALA A 376 14.92 -7.52 7.27
CA ALA A 376 15.32 -8.93 7.20
C ALA A 376 16.85 -9.07 7.30
N GLU A 377 17.57 -8.19 6.62
CA GLU A 377 19.02 -8.12 6.62
C GLU A 377 19.58 -7.81 8.01
N GLN A 378 19.03 -6.79 8.67
CA GLN A 378 19.45 -6.48 10.04
C GLN A 378 19.08 -7.61 11.00
N LEU A 379 17.89 -8.18 10.87
CA LEU A 379 17.46 -9.29 11.73
C LEU A 379 18.37 -10.51 11.57
N ALA A 380 18.85 -10.81 10.37
CA ALA A 380 19.82 -11.88 10.12
C ALA A 380 21.17 -11.62 10.81
N VAL A 381 21.63 -10.35 10.83
CA VAL A 381 22.82 -9.93 11.58
C VAL A 381 22.62 -10.13 13.07
N GLU A 382 21.53 -9.61 13.63
CA GLU A 382 21.29 -9.63 15.08
C GLU A 382 21.01 -11.04 15.62
N LEU A 383 20.39 -11.92 14.83
CA LEU A 383 20.21 -13.35 15.17
C LEU A 383 21.42 -14.23 14.84
N GLU A 384 22.44 -13.66 14.17
CA GLU A 384 23.58 -14.37 13.59
C GLU A 384 23.17 -15.63 12.81
N ARG A 385 22.12 -15.57 11.98
CA ARG A 385 21.61 -16.74 11.24
C ARG A 385 20.81 -16.35 10.00
N PRO A 386 20.54 -17.29 9.08
CA PRO A 386 19.72 -17.02 7.92
C PRO A 386 18.28 -16.67 8.32
N VAL A 387 17.70 -15.75 7.58
CA VAL A 387 16.29 -15.34 7.68
C VAL A 387 15.68 -15.48 6.28
N ASP A 388 14.50 -16.08 6.20
CA ASP A 388 13.67 -16.05 4.98
C ASP A 388 12.80 -14.79 4.99
N ARG A 389 12.38 -14.32 3.82
CA ARG A 389 11.55 -13.13 3.64
C ARG A 389 10.45 -13.36 2.62
N ILE A 390 9.24 -12.96 2.96
CA ILE A 390 8.13 -12.74 2.03
C ILE A 390 7.52 -11.38 2.38
N ALA A 391 7.86 -10.34 1.61
CA ALA A 391 7.39 -8.99 1.88
C ALA A 391 6.91 -8.32 0.60
N GLN A 392 5.79 -7.60 0.67
CA GLN A 392 5.27 -6.81 -0.43
C GLN A 392 5.02 -5.39 0.06
N ASN A 393 5.45 -4.40 -0.71
CA ASN A 393 5.10 -3.01 -0.40
C ASN A 393 3.58 -2.81 -0.46
N ASP A 394 3.04 -2.06 0.48
CA ASP A 394 1.60 -1.86 0.70
C ASP A 394 0.83 -3.09 1.21
N GLN A 395 -0.42 -2.87 1.64
CA GLN A 395 -1.38 -3.92 2.01
C GLN A 395 -0.87 -4.91 3.07
N GLY A 396 -0.13 -4.39 4.05
CA GLY A 396 0.52 -5.18 5.10
C GLY A 396 -0.44 -6.10 5.85
N ALA A 397 -1.73 -5.76 5.98
CA ALA A 397 -2.76 -6.61 6.61
C ALA A 397 -3.07 -7.92 5.86
N LEU A 398 -2.93 -7.98 4.54
CA LEU A 398 -3.43 -9.11 3.74
C LEU A 398 -2.38 -9.71 2.81
N ALA A 399 -1.66 -8.88 2.06
CA ALA A 399 -0.82 -9.35 0.96
C ALA A 399 0.25 -10.35 1.42
N PRO A 400 1.07 -10.07 2.47
CA PRO A 400 2.09 -11.02 2.91
C PRO A 400 1.53 -12.38 3.35
N ARG A 401 0.34 -12.41 3.95
CA ARG A 401 -0.34 -13.66 4.36
C ARG A 401 -0.82 -14.47 3.15
N ARG A 402 -1.36 -13.82 2.12
CA ARG A 402 -1.76 -14.48 0.86
C ARG A 402 -0.53 -15.03 0.12
N LEU A 403 0.54 -14.26 0.04
CA LEU A 403 1.80 -14.70 -0.57
C LEU A 403 2.41 -15.89 0.16
N PHE A 404 2.39 -15.87 1.50
CA PHE A 404 2.80 -17.01 2.29
C PHE A 404 1.93 -18.25 2.02
N ALA A 405 0.61 -18.12 2.03
CA ALA A 405 -0.29 -19.24 1.73
C ALA A 405 -0.05 -19.84 0.34
N ALA A 406 0.12 -18.98 -0.67
CA ALA A 406 0.41 -19.40 -2.03
C ALA A 406 1.80 -20.08 -2.15
N ALA A 407 2.83 -19.50 -1.55
CA ALA A 407 4.17 -20.10 -1.51
C ALA A 407 4.16 -21.45 -0.78
N LEU A 408 3.43 -21.55 0.33
CA LEU A 408 3.28 -22.79 1.09
C LEU A 408 2.56 -23.88 0.29
N ALA A 409 1.58 -23.52 -0.54
CA ALA A 409 0.89 -24.45 -1.41
C ALA A 409 1.78 -24.95 -2.57
N ARG A 410 2.57 -24.05 -3.17
CA ARG A 410 3.47 -24.37 -4.29
C ARG A 410 4.72 -25.15 -3.85
N GLU A 411 5.37 -24.67 -2.79
CA GLU A 411 6.68 -25.16 -2.34
C GLU A 411 6.66 -25.46 -0.82
N PRO A 412 5.89 -26.47 -0.34
CA PRO A 412 5.81 -26.74 1.10
C PRO A 412 7.17 -26.99 1.76
N GLN A 413 8.12 -27.56 1.01
CA GLN A 413 9.46 -27.89 1.51
C GLN A 413 10.30 -26.65 1.86
N ARG A 414 10.00 -25.47 1.28
CA ARG A 414 10.63 -24.20 1.67
C ARG A 414 10.46 -23.90 3.16
N PHE A 415 9.35 -24.36 3.76
CA PHE A 415 8.99 -24.03 5.14
C PHE A 415 9.23 -25.19 6.11
N ALA A 416 9.94 -26.24 5.70
CA ALA A 416 10.17 -27.43 6.52
C ALA A 416 10.97 -27.13 7.80
N GLU A 417 11.97 -26.26 7.70
CA GLU A 417 12.79 -25.83 8.84
C GLU A 417 12.22 -24.63 9.58
N THR A 418 11.21 -23.95 9.05
CA THR A 418 10.61 -22.79 9.71
C THR A 418 10.05 -23.19 11.08
N ARG A 419 10.46 -22.45 12.11
CA ARG A 419 10.00 -22.60 13.50
C ARG A 419 9.22 -21.38 13.97
N VAL A 420 9.53 -20.21 13.43
CA VAL A 420 8.84 -18.97 13.77
C VAL A 420 8.59 -18.13 12.52
N VAL A 421 7.37 -17.59 12.45
CA VAL A 421 6.96 -16.58 11.50
C VAL A 421 6.79 -15.27 12.25
N VAL A 422 7.59 -14.28 11.89
CA VAL A 422 7.39 -12.89 12.32
C VAL A 422 6.53 -12.21 11.28
N TYR A 423 5.41 -11.64 11.69
CA TYR A 423 4.50 -10.91 10.82
C TYR A 423 4.52 -9.43 11.14
N GLN A 424 5.34 -8.70 10.38
CA GLN A 424 5.51 -7.26 10.46
C GLN A 424 4.50 -6.54 9.55
N PHE A 425 3.89 -5.47 10.07
CA PHE A 425 3.14 -4.51 9.28
C PHE A 425 3.10 -3.14 9.99
N ALA A 426 2.88 -2.06 9.26
CA ALA A 426 2.67 -0.74 9.84
C ALA A 426 1.36 -0.70 10.64
N ALA A 427 1.37 -0.17 11.87
CA ALA A 427 0.25 -0.22 12.81
C ALA A 427 -1.06 0.40 12.24
N ARG A 428 -0.95 1.32 11.27
CA ARG A 428 -2.11 1.85 10.52
C ARG A 428 -3.00 0.78 9.90
N GLU A 429 -2.44 -0.38 9.53
CA GLU A 429 -3.18 -1.49 8.93
C GLU A 429 -4.30 -2.00 9.85
N LEU A 430 -4.17 -1.82 11.17
CA LEU A 430 -5.24 -2.12 12.13
C LEU A 430 -6.48 -1.22 11.91
N SER A 431 -6.29 0.03 11.47
CA SER A 431 -7.35 1.01 11.22
C SER A 431 -7.89 1.00 9.79
N GLN A 432 -7.13 0.50 8.81
CA GLN A 432 -7.47 0.63 7.39
C GLN A 432 -7.41 -0.66 6.57
N GLY A 433 -6.59 -1.61 7.00
CA GLY A 433 -6.26 -2.83 6.28
C GLY A 433 -7.43 -3.79 6.15
N ASP A 434 -7.31 -4.71 5.21
CA ASP A 434 -8.24 -5.82 5.02
C ASP A 434 -7.76 -7.05 5.79
N TRP A 435 -8.50 -7.39 6.83
CA TRP A 435 -8.25 -8.51 7.72
C TRP A 435 -9.07 -9.74 7.31
N ALA A 436 -9.16 -9.99 6.01
CA ALA A 436 -9.75 -11.21 5.51
C ALA A 436 -8.98 -12.42 6.05
N ILE A 437 -9.72 -13.48 6.41
CA ILE A 437 -9.12 -14.74 6.82
C ILE A 437 -8.47 -15.37 5.58
N VAL A 438 -7.22 -15.82 5.75
CA VAL A 438 -6.49 -16.55 4.72
C VAL A 438 -6.31 -17.97 5.22
N ASP A 439 -6.86 -18.92 4.47
CA ASP A 439 -6.69 -20.34 4.75
C ASP A 439 -5.36 -20.82 4.17
N LEU A 440 -4.53 -21.40 5.02
CA LEU A 440 -3.33 -22.11 4.63
C LEU A 440 -3.75 -23.48 4.07
N PRO A 441 -3.04 -24.03 3.08
CA PRO A 441 -3.27 -25.41 2.62
C PRO A 441 -3.23 -26.38 3.81
N PRO A 442 -3.81 -27.58 3.77
CA PRO A 442 -3.71 -28.55 4.86
C PRO A 442 -2.25 -28.99 5.12
N ALA A 443 -1.93 -29.40 6.34
CA ALA A 443 -0.63 -29.99 6.66
C ALA A 443 -0.58 -31.44 6.13
N GLY A 444 0.28 -31.72 5.15
CA GLY A 444 0.36 -33.01 4.47
C GLY A 444 1.07 -32.91 3.11
N PRO A 445 1.24 -34.02 2.36
CA PRO A 445 1.75 -33.94 1.00
C PRO A 445 0.89 -32.98 0.19
N ALA A 446 1.55 -32.08 -0.56
CA ALA A 446 0.86 -31.12 -1.40
C ALA A 446 -0.19 -31.86 -2.24
N PRO A 447 -1.44 -31.37 -2.31
CA PRO A 447 -2.32 -31.82 -3.38
C PRO A 447 -1.56 -31.56 -4.69
N ALA A 448 -1.49 -32.58 -5.56
CA ALA A 448 -0.93 -32.40 -6.89
C ALA A 448 -1.59 -31.16 -7.52
N PRO A 449 -0.82 -30.27 -8.19
CA PRO A 449 -1.37 -29.08 -8.82
C PRO A 449 -2.65 -29.47 -9.54
N GLY A 450 -3.76 -28.84 -9.15
CA GLY A 450 -5.04 -29.05 -9.81
C GLY A 450 -4.83 -28.89 -11.31
N THR A 451 -5.27 -29.89 -12.07
CA THR A 451 -5.09 -30.04 -13.51
C THR A 451 -5.92 -28.98 -14.23
N ILE A 452 -5.48 -27.73 -14.15
CA ILE A 452 -5.83 -26.69 -15.08
C ILE A 452 -4.55 -26.52 -15.90
N GLY A 453 -4.66 -26.56 -17.23
CA GLY A 453 -3.54 -26.54 -18.16
C GLY A 453 -2.80 -25.19 -18.15
N PHE A 454 -2.10 -24.90 -17.05
CA PHE A 454 -1.20 -23.77 -16.93
C PHE A 454 0.21 -24.19 -17.32
N TRP A 455 0.87 -23.35 -18.10
CA TRP A 455 2.24 -23.56 -18.54
C TRP A 455 3.22 -23.11 -17.45
N PRO A 456 3.99 -24.02 -16.82
CA PRO A 456 4.94 -23.65 -15.77
C PRO A 456 6.26 -23.10 -16.34
N PRO A 457 6.95 -22.18 -15.65
CA PRO A 457 8.25 -21.66 -16.03
C PRO A 457 9.39 -22.65 -15.73
N ALA A 458 9.56 -23.67 -16.58
CA ALA A 458 10.58 -24.72 -16.44
C ALA A 458 12.02 -24.27 -16.81
N ALA A 459 12.50 -23.18 -16.21
CA ALA A 459 13.82 -22.55 -16.47
C ALA A 459 14.06 -22.12 -17.94
N ALA A 460 13.02 -22.14 -18.78
CA ALA A 460 13.08 -21.76 -20.18
C ALA A 460 12.69 -20.30 -20.39
N ARG A 461 13.10 -19.72 -21.52
CA ARG A 461 12.60 -18.43 -22.01
C ARG A 461 11.73 -18.68 -23.24
N ALA A 462 10.77 -17.80 -23.47
CA ALA A 462 9.89 -17.90 -24.63
C ALA A 462 9.48 -16.52 -25.13
N THR A 463 9.05 -16.44 -26.39
CA THR A 463 8.28 -15.31 -26.92
C THR A 463 6.92 -15.82 -27.32
N ILE A 464 5.87 -15.17 -26.85
CA ILE A 464 4.48 -15.59 -27.10
C ILE A 464 3.62 -14.46 -27.63
N GLU A 465 2.54 -14.84 -28.31
CA GLU A 465 1.33 -14.04 -28.45
C GLU A 465 0.21 -14.70 -27.63
N ALA A 466 -0.60 -13.93 -26.92
CA ALA A 466 -1.67 -14.47 -26.08
C ALA A 466 -2.82 -13.48 -25.94
N THR A 467 -3.94 -13.94 -25.39
CA THR A 467 -5.09 -13.09 -25.04
C THR A 467 -5.13 -12.88 -23.53
N VAL A 468 -5.35 -11.64 -23.11
CA VAL A 468 -5.54 -11.30 -21.69
C VAL A 468 -6.91 -11.80 -21.25
N ALA A 469 -6.95 -12.73 -20.30
CA ALA A 469 -8.17 -13.26 -19.71
C ALA A 469 -8.62 -12.43 -18.49
N ALA A 470 -7.65 -12.02 -17.65
CA ALA A 470 -7.86 -11.16 -16.50
C ALA A 470 -6.58 -10.40 -16.16
N ALA A 471 -6.72 -9.24 -15.52
CA ALA A 471 -5.61 -8.44 -15.02
C ALA A 471 -5.90 -7.98 -13.58
N GLY A 472 -4.84 -7.88 -12.77
CA GLY A 472 -4.90 -7.28 -11.45
C GLY A 472 -5.17 -5.77 -11.50
N PHE A 473 -5.43 -5.20 -10.33
CA PHE A 473 -5.60 -3.75 -10.20
C PHE A 473 -4.28 -3.01 -10.44
N VAL A 474 -4.32 -1.91 -11.18
CA VAL A 474 -3.18 -1.01 -11.38
C VAL A 474 -3.51 0.33 -10.72
N PRO A 475 -2.72 0.78 -9.72
CA PRO A 475 -2.93 2.06 -9.09
C PRO A 475 -2.62 3.20 -10.06
N ARG A 476 -3.22 4.37 -9.81
CA ARG A 476 -2.93 5.57 -10.60
C ARG A 476 -1.56 6.14 -10.19
N PRO A 477 -0.76 6.68 -11.13
CA PRO A 477 0.44 7.42 -10.81
C PRO A 477 0.20 8.50 -9.75
N GLY A 478 1.08 8.59 -8.75
CA GLY A 478 0.96 9.56 -7.66
C GLY A 478 -0.18 9.29 -6.65
N SER A 479 -1.09 8.34 -6.92
CA SER A 479 -2.14 7.97 -5.95
C SER A 479 -1.66 7.06 -4.83
N VAL A 480 -0.50 6.43 -5.01
CA VAL A 480 0.19 5.59 -4.04
C VAL A 480 1.63 6.11 -3.89
N PRO A 481 2.28 5.93 -2.73
CA PRO A 481 3.65 6.41 -2.49
C PRO A 481 4.72 5.68 -3.34
N TYR A 482 4.35 4.59 -4.00
CA TYR A 482 5.26 3.72 -4.74
C TYR A 482 5.35 4.12 -6.21
N ARG A 483 6.58 4.40 -6.67
CA ARG A 483 6.85 4.80 -8.06
C ARG A 483 6.79 3.64 -9.06
N ASP A 484 7.04 2.42 -8.61
CA ASP A 484 7.03 1.22 -9.42
C ASP A 484 5.88 0.30 -9.01
N HIS A 485 5.28 -0.38 -9.98
CA HIS A 485 4.20 -1.35 -9.75
C HIS A 485 4.26 -2.51 -10.73
N VAL A 486 4.01 -3.72 -10.21
CA VAL A 486 3.87 -4.96 -10.98
C VAL A 486 2.40 -5.37 -10.99
N VAL A 487 1.89 -5.85 -12.13
CA VAL A 487 0.52 -6.39 -12.23
C VAL A 487 0.56 -7.86 -12.59
N ALA A 488 -0.31 -8.65 -11.96
CA ALA A 488 -0.55 -10.04 -12.30
C ALA A 488 -1.58 -10.14 -13.44
N ILE A 489 -1.25 -10.92 -14.47
CA ILE A 489 -2.06 -11.07 -15.68
C ILE A 489 -2.28 -12.55 -15.93
N HIS A 490 -3.54 -12.93 -16.10
CA HIS A 490 -3.90 -14.26 -16.59
C HIS A 490 -3.99 -14.18 -18.11
N LEU A 491 -3.14 -14.94 -18.78
CA LEU A 491 -3.14 -15.12 -20.23
C LEU A 491 -3.75 -16.47 -20.58
N ASN A 492 -4.52 -16.49 -21.67
CA ASN A 492 -5.02 -17.70 -22.31
C ASN A 492 -4.75 -17.65 -23.81
N ALA A 493 -5.05 -18.75 -24.51
CA ALA A 493 -4.83 -18.88 -25.95
C ALA A 493 -3.40 -18.50 -26.36
N ILE A 494 -2.42 -19.07 -25.66
CA ILE A 494 -0.99 -18.82 -25.89
C ILE A 494 -0.55 -19.45 -27.21
N ASP A 495 0.00 -18.62 -28.10
CA ASP A 495 0.73 -19.00 -29.30
C ASP A 495 2.23 -18.79 -29.04
N VAL A 496 3.01 -19.87 -29.00
CA VAL A 496 4.47 -19.79 -28.80
C VAL A 496 5.15 -19.46 -30.13
N ILE A 497 5.78 -18.29 -30.19
CA ILE A 497 6.53 -17.82 -31.36
C ILE A 497 7.97 -18.35 -31.33
N ASP A 498 8.59 -18.32 -30.16
CA ASP A 498 9.94 -18.82 -29.91
C ASP A 498 10.00 -19.44 -28.50
N GLY A 499 10.77 -20.53 -28.33
CA GLY A 499 10.84 -21.29 -27.08
C GLY A 499 10.02 -22.60 -27.06
N PRO A 500 9.74 -23.17 -25.87
CA PRO A 500 9.13 -24.49 -25.75
C PRO A 500 7.68 -24.54 -26.27
N ALA A 501 7.44 -25.33 -27.33
CA ALA A 501 6.13 -25.45 -27.97
C ALA A 501 5.03 -26.05 -27.06
N GLU A 502 5.40 -26.70 -25.96
CA GLU A 502 4.47 -27.25 -24.96
C GLU A 502 3.59 -26.19 -24.27
N GLY A 503 4.00 -24.91 -24.32
CA GLY A 503 3.20 -23.80 -23.83
C GLY A 503 2.01 -23.44 -24.72
N ALA A 504 1.99 -23.90 -25.98
CA ALA A 504 0.97 -23.51 -26.93
C ALA A 504 -0.42 -24.07 -26.55
N GLY A 505 -1.43 -23.21 -26.53
CA GLY A 505 -2.81 -23.54 -26.15
C GLY A 505 -3.05 -23.69 -24.65
N LEU A 506 -2.03 -23.49 -23.82
CA LEU A 506 -2.16 -23.45 -22.36
C LEU A 506 -2.45 -22.02 -21.88
N ASP A 507 -2.80 -21.91 -20.59
CA ASP A 507 -2.91 -20.65 -19.89
C ASP A 507 -1.59 -20.34 -19.15
N ALA A 508 -1.36 -19.08 -18.80
CA ALA A 508 -0.24 -18.69 -17.94
C ALA A 508 -0.63 -17.54 -17.02
N VAL A 509 -0.04 -17.51 -15.83
CA VAL A 509 -0.02 -16.30 -15.00
C VAL A 509 1.30 -15.60 -15.27
N VAL A 510 1.26 -14.31 -15.59
CA VAL A 510 2.42 -13.51 -15.95
C VAL A 510 2.44 -12.24 -15.11
N TYR A 511 3.57 -11.96 -14.48
CA TYR A 511 3.85 -10.69 -13.84
C TYR A 511 4.53 -9.76 -14.85
N VAL A 512 4.04 -8.53 -14.94
CA VAL A 512 4.54 -7.51 -15.87
C VAL A 512 4.64 -6.17 -15.13
N ARG A 513 5.64 -5.34 -15.44
CA ARG A 513 5.68 -3.95 -14.94
C ARG A 513 4.50 -3.18 -15.52
N SER A 514 3.63 -2.65 -14.67
CA SER A 514 2.55 -1.74 -15.09
C SER A 514 2.90 -0.27 -14.83
N MET A 515 3.88 0.02 -13.98
CA MET A 515 4.33 1.39 -13.70
C MET A 515 5.84 1.39 -13.37
N ILE A 516 6.55 2.38 -13.92
CA ILE A 516 7.98 2.63 -13.66
C ILE A 516 8.14 4.12 -13.42
N ASP A 517 8.76 4.52 -12.31
CA ASP A 517 9.02 5.93 -11.99
C ASP A 517 7.77 6.84 -12.07
N ASN A 518 6.61 6.34 -11.61
CA ASN A 518 5.29 6.98 -11.73
C ASN A 518 4.81 7.19 -13.19
N GLU A 519 5.35 6.48 -14.16
CA GLU A 519 4.85 6.45 -15.53
C GLU A 519 4.24 5.09 -15.83
N LEU A 520 2.99 5.07 -16.31
CA LEU A 520 2.30 3.84 -16.69
C LEU A 520 2.97 3.23 -17.93
N THR A 521 3.19 1.92 -17.89
CA THR A 521 3.63 1.16 -19.07
C THR A 521 2.42 0.75 -19.92
N GLU A 522 2.67 0.19 -21.10
CA GLU A 522 1.60 -0.36 -21.94
C GLU A 522 0.72 -1.38 -21.19
N ALA A 523 1.34 -2.22 -20.34
CA ALA A 523 0.64 -3.26 -19.59
C ALA A 523 -0.42 -2.73 -18.61
N ALA A 524 -0.33 -1.46 -18.19
CA ALA A 524 -1.37 -0.82 -17.38
C ALA A 524 -2.71 -0.65 -18.13
N SER A 525 -2.64 -0.57 -19.46
CA SER A 525 -3.81 -0.37 -20.31
C SER A 525 -4.51 -1.68 -20.71
N TRP A 526 -3.88 -2.83 -20.49
CA TRP A 526 -4.41 -4.12 -20.91
C TRP A 526 -5.71 -4.47 -20.19
N ARG A 527 -6.67 -4.99 -20.96
CA ARG A 527 -8.01 -5.39 -20.53
C ARG A 527 -8.32 -6.82 -21.01
N PRO A 528 -9.27 -7.51 -20.35
CA PRO A 528 -9.76 -8.80 -20.84
C PRO A 528 -10.18 -8.72 -22.32
N GLY A 529 -9.61 -9.59 -23.14
CA GLY A 529 -9.82 -9.66 -24.60
C GLY A 529 -8.70 -9.05 -25.44
N ASP A 530 -7.77 -8.28 -24.85
CA ASP A 530 -6.64 -7.72 -25.59
C ASP A 530 -5.66 -8.81 -26.02
N ARG A 531 -5.10 -8.68 -27.22
CA ARG A 531 -4.02 -9.54 -27.71
C ARG A 531 -2.68 -8.87 -27.46
N VAL A 532 -1.78 -9.60 -26.81
CA VAL A 532 -0.48 -9.10 -26.35
C VAL A 532 0.64 -10.00 -26.85
N ARG A 533 1.81 -9.41 -27.07
CA ARG A 533 3.05 -10.12 -27.36
C ARG A 533 4.01 -9.91 -26.20
N LEU A 534 4.67 -10.98 -25.76
CA LEU A 534 5.49 -10.97 -24.55
C LEU A 534 6.73 -11.83 -24.73
N ALA A 535 7.87 -11.33 -24.28
CA ALA A 535 9.03 -12.15 -23.93
C ALA A 535 8.88 -12.64 -22.48
N LEU A 536 8.87 -13.96 -22.29
CA LEU A 536 8.74 -14.63 -21.02
C LEU A 536 10.08 -15.18 -20.52
N GLN A 537 10.29 -15.06 -19.22
CA GLN A 537 11.32 -15.78 -18.48
C GLN A 537 10.78 -16.21 -17.10
N PRO A 538 11.42 -17.15 -16.41
CA PRO A 538 10.96 -17.59 -15.10
C PRO A 538 10.91 -16.43 -14.10
N TRP A 539 9.82 -16.30 -13.35
CA TRP A 539 9.75 -15.31 -12.27
C TRP A 539 10.84 -15.52 -11.23
N ALA A 540 11.19 -16.78 -10.93
CA ALA A 540 12.22 -17.14 -9.96
C ALA A 540 13.58 -16.45 -10.23
N ASP A 541 13.90 -16.18 -11.50
CA ASP A 541 15.16 -15.54 -11.91
C ASP A 541 15.21 -14.05 -11.59
N VAL A 542 14.04 -13.38 -11.50
CA VAL A 542 13.91 -11.93 -11.25
C VAL A 542 13.29 -11.59 -9.91
N ALA A 543 12.70 -12.58 -9.23
CA ALA A 543 12.05 -12.43 -7.94
C ALA A 543 12.95 -11.75 -6.88
N PRO A 544 14.27 -12.02 -6.78
CA PRO A 544 15.12 -11.35 -5.80
C PRO A 544 15.08 -9.82 -5.87
N GLU A 545 14.92 -9.26 -7.08
CA GLU A 545 14.87 -7.81 -7.32
C GLU A 545 13.44 -7.25 -7.29
N LEU A 546 12.45 -8.05 -7.68
CA LEU A 546 11.10 -7.57 -7.97
C LEU A 546 10.03 -8.00 -6.97
N ASP A 547 10.24 -9.05 -6.16
CA ASP A 547 9.18 -9.65 -5.34
C ASP A 547 8.67 -8.73 -4.22
N GLY A 548 9.46 -7.75 -3.83
CA GLY A 548 9.02 -6.74 -2.86
C GLY A 548 8.43 -5.46 -3.44
N ILE A 549 8.36 -5.32 -4.77
CA ILE A 549 7.65 -4.21 -5.40
C ILE A 549 6.14 -4.33 -5.13
N ASN A 550 5.42 -3.21 -5.04
CA ASN A 550 3.97 -3.24 -4.88
C ASN A 550 3.33 -3.96 -6.08
N ARG A 551 2.41 -4.89 -5.80
CA ARG A 551 1.83 -5.76 -6.82
C ARG A 551 0.31 -5.81 -6.75
N GLY A 552 -0.31 -5.65 -7.91
CA GLY A 552 -1.73 -5.86 -8.16
C GLY A 552 -2.00 -7.32 -8.48
N GLU A 553 -2.58 -8.04 -7.53
CA GLU A 553 -2.88 -9.47 -7.67
C GLU A 553 -4.20 -9.76 -8.40
N LEU A 554 -4.30 -10.95 -8.98
CA LEU A 554 -5.55 -11.45 -9.55
C LEU A 554 -6.59 -11.71 -8.44
N SER A 555 -7.85 -11.45 -8.76
CA SER A 555 -8.95 -11.60 -7.80
C SER A 555 -9.24 -13.06 -7.45
N ASP A 556 -8.99 -13.98 -8.39
CA ASP A 556 -9.19 -15.42 -8.18
C ASP A 556 -8.04 -16.02 -7.35
N PRO A 557 -8.31 -16.55 -6.14
CA PRO A 557 -7.30 -17.18 -5.30
C PRO A 557 -6.62 -18.39 -5.96
N ALA A 558 -7.29 -19.11 -6.86
CA ALA A 558 -6.70 -20.26 -7.56
C ALA A 558 -5.55 -19.84 -8.47
N LEU A 559 -5.64 -18.66 -9.10
CA LEU A 559 -4.60 -18.13 -9.97
C LEU A 559 -3.34 -17.71 -9.19
N LEU A 560 -3.48 -17.40 -7.90
CA LEU A 560 -2.31 -17.13 -7.04
C LEU A 560 -1.47 -18.38 -6.75
N LEU A 561 -2.04 -19.57 -6.94
CA LEU A 561 -1.33 -20.83 -6.75
C LEU A 561 -0.49 -21.22 -7.97
N VAL A 562 -0.73 -20.59 -9.13
CA VAL A 562 0.03 -20.84 -10.35
C VAL A 562 1.42 -20.22 -10.22
N GLU A 563 2.45 -20.93 -10.68
CA GLU A 563 3.80 -20.40 -10.75
C GLU A 563 3.87 -19.33 -11.87
N PRO A 564 4.21 -18.07 -11.56
CA PRO A 564 4.13 -17.01 -12.53
C PRO A 564 5.36 -16.97 -13.44
N TRP A 565 5.16 -16.53 -14.68
CA TRP A 565 6.23 -16.04 -15.55
C TRP A 565 6.51 -14.55 -15.28
N TRP A 566 7.70 -14.10 -15.62
CA TRP A 566 7.99 -12.68 -15.83
C TRP A 566 7.82 -12.35 -17.31
N GLY A 567 6.99 -11.36 -17.62
CA GLY A 567 6.74 -10.90 -18.99
C GLY A 567 7.32 -9.51 -19.26
N VAL A 568 7.93 -9.36 -20.43
CA VAL A 568 8.36 -8.08 -21.00
C VAL A 568 7.61 -7.87 -22.32
N PRO A 569 6.75 -6.83 -22.43
CA PRO A 569 6.04 -6.48 -23.66
C PRO A 569 6.97 -6.16 -24.84
#